data_AF-A0A6F9WY87-F1
#
_entry.id   AF-A0A6F9WY87-F1
#
_cell.length_a   1.000
_cell.length_b   1.000
_cell.length_c   1.000
_cell.angle_alpha   90.00
_cell.angle_beta   90.00
_cell.angle_gamma   90.00
#
_symmetry.space_group_name_H-M   'P 1'
#
loop_
_entity.id
_entity.type
_entity.pdbx_description
1 polymer ?
#
loop_
_entity_poly.entity_id
_entity_poly.type
_entity_poly.pdbx_seq_one_letter_code
_entity_poly.pdbx_strand_id
1 'polypeptide(L)' 'MSESLEERITELELRFMHQERTIQELNETVYRQEQIIVRLERSYTLISEQLRTMNPSAICDPDEEQPPPHY' A
#
# COMPACT_ATOMS: atom_id res chain seq x y z
N MET A 1 21.26 22.87 41.73
CA MET A 1 21.83 21.77 40.92
C MET A 1 20.84 20.62 40.74
N SER A 2 20.20 20.10 41.81
CA SER A 2 19.12 19.08 41.70
C SER A 2 17.89 19.58 40.92
N GLU A 3 17.39 20.78 41.26
CA GLU A 3 16.21 21.36 40.60
C GLU A 3 16.36 21.49 39.08
N SER A 4 17.53 21.93 38.59
CA SER A 4 17.80 22.02 37.14
C SER A 4 17.84 20.66 36.43
N LEU A 5 18.22 19.59 37.14
CA LEU A 5 18.18 18.24 36.60
C LEU A 5 16.74 17.71 36.57
N GLU A 6 15.95 17.96 37.62
CA GLU A 6 14.53 17.59 37.70
C GLU A 6 13.68 18.30 36.64
N GLU A 7 13.92 19.60 36.40
CA GLU A 7 13.28 20.35 35.31
C GLU A 7 13.60 19.73 33.93
N ARG A 8 14.87 19.39 33.70
CA ARG A 8 15.29 18.78 32.43
C ARG A 8 14.73 17.38 32.24
N ILE A 9 14.59 16.59 33.31
CA ILE A 9 13.91 15.28 33.27
C ILE A 9 12.44 15.46 32.91
N THR A 10 11.75 16.40 33.57
CA THR A 10 10.33 16.71 33.30
C THR A 10 10.12 17.13 31.84
N GLU A 11 11.01 17.96 31.30
CA GLU A 11 10.96 18.35 29.89
C GLU A 11 11.15 17.15 28.94
N LEU A 12 12.10 16.26 29.26
CA LEU A 12 12.33 15.06 28.46
C LEU A 12 11.13 14.11 28.52
N GLU A 13 10.49 13.94 29.67
CA GLU A 13 9.29 13.12 29.82
C GLU A 13 8.12 13.67 28.99
N LEU A 14 7.92 14.99 29.00
CA LEU A 14 6.91 15.64 28.16
C LEU A 14 7.17 15.41 26.67
N ARG A 15 8.43 15.62 26.24
CA ARG A 15 8.84 15.39 24.85
C ARG A 15 8.67 13.92 24.46
N PHE A 16 9.02 12.99 25.35
CA PHE A 16 8.87 11.56 25.14
C PHE A 16 7.40 11.17 24.98
N MET A 17 6.50 11.65 25.84
CA MET A 17 5.05 11.43 25.71
C MET A 17 4.47 11.99 24.42
N HIS A 18 4.96 13.15 23.96
CA HIS A 18 4.56 13.70 22.66
C HIS A 18 5.03 12.84 21.49
N GLN A 19 6.26 12.33 21.55
CA GLN A 19 6.81 11.41 20.55
C GLN A 19 6.03 10.08 20.52
N GLU A 20 5.72 9.52 21.69
CA GLU A 20 4.94 8.28 21.82
C GLU A 20 3.57 8.42 21.14
N ARG A 21 2.86 9.53 21.41
CA ARG A 21 1.60 9.84 20.73
C ARG A 21 1.78 9.95 19.22
N THR A 22 2.82 10.66 18.77
CA THR A 22 3.10 10.84 17.34
C THR A 22 3.35 9.50 16.65
N ILE A 23 4.08 8.59 17.29
CA ILE A 23 4.34 7.24 16.78
C ILE A 23 3.04 6.45 16.65
N GLN A 24 2.15 6.53 17.63
CA GLN A 24 0.84 5.87 17.58
C GLN A 24 -0.02 6.38 16.43
N GLU A 25 -0.10 7.71 16.24
CA GLU A 25 -0.85 8.34 15.15
C GLU A 25 -0.30 7.96 13.77
N LEU A 26 1.04 7.90 13.65
CA LEU A 26 1.70 7.44 12.43
C LEU A 26 1.41 5.97 12.15
N ASN A 27 1.46 5.12 13.17
CA ASN A 27 1.15 3.69 13.03
C ASN A 27 -0.29 3.47 12.54
N GLU A 28 -1.26 4.14 13.16
CA GLU A 28 -2.66 4.07 12.71
C GLU A 28 -2.82 4.53 11.26
N THR A 29 -2.09 5.57 10.86
CA THR A 29 -2.10 6.07 9.49
C THR A 29 -1.50 5.07 8.50
N VAL A 30 -0.36 4.47 8.82
CA VAL A 30 0.28 3.42 8.00
C VAL A 30 -0.66 2.22 7.86
N TYR A 31 -1.28 1.77 8.95
CA TYR A 31 -2.22 0.66 8.92
C TYR A 31 -3.42 0.93 8.02
N ARG A 32 -4.01 2.13 8.10
CA ARG A 32 -5.11 2.52 7.20
C ARG A 32 -4.67 2.57 5.73
N GLN A 33 -3.45 3.01 5.46
CA GLN A 33 -2.89 3.03 4.10
C GLN A 33 -2.68 1.62 3.56
N GLU A 34 -2.16 0.69 4.37
CA GLU A 34 -1.99 -0.72 3.99
C GLU A 34 -3.32 -1.35 3.58
N GLN A 35 -4.39 -1.12 4.36
CA GLN A 35 -5.72 -1.61 4.01
C GLN A 35 -6.23 -1.04 2.68
N ILE A 36 -5.93 0.22 2.37
CA ILE A 36 -6.29 0.84 1.09
C ILE A 36 -5.51 0.15 -0.05
N ILE A 37 -4.21 -0.06 0.12
CA ILE A 37 -3.35 -0.72 -0.87
C ILE A 37 -3.88 -2.12 -1.19
N VAL A 38 -4.17 -2.93 -0.16
CA VAL A 38 -4.75 -4.28 -0.36
C VAL A 38 -6.05 -4.24 -1.16
N ARG A 39 -6.92 -3.26 -0.94
CA ARG A 39 -8.15 -3.09 -1.73
C ARG A 39 -7.87 -2.69 -3.18
N LEU A 40 -6.90 -1.80 -3.39
CA LEU A 40 -6.48 -1.38 -4.73
C LEU A 40 -5.86 -2.53 -5.51
N GLU A 41 -4.98 -3.32 -4.90
CA GLU A 41 -4.37 -4.50 -5.51
C GLU A 41 -5.43 -5.51 -5.96
N ARG A 42 -6.39 -5.83 -5.09
CA ARG A 42 -7.51 -6.72 -5.45
C ARG A 42 -8.31 -6.19 -6.63
N SER A 43 -8.61 -4.88 -6.63
CA SER A 43 -9.37 -4.25 -7.70
C SER A 43 -8.60 -4.28 -9.02
N TYR A 44 -7.30 -4.03 -8.98
CA TYR A 44 -6.41 -4.12 -10.13
C TYR A 44 -6.38 -5.53 -10.71
N THR A 45 -6.23 -6.56 -9.87
CA THR A 45 -6.25 -7.95 -10.32
C THR A 45 -7.56 -8.29 -11.02
N LEU A 46 -8.72 -7.93 -10.43
CA LEU A 46 -10.02 -8.17 -11.05
C LEU A 46 -10.18 -7.48 -12.40
N ILE A 47 -9.75 -6.22 -12.53
CA ILE A 47 -9.78 -5.49 -13.81
C ILE A 47 -8.85 -6.18 -14.82
N SER A 48 -7.66 -6.61 -14.41
CA SER A 48 -6.70 -7.28 -15.29
C SER A 48 -7.24 -8.62 -15.81
N GLU A 49 -7.96 -9.37 -14.97
CA GLU A 49 -8.62 -10.62 -15.35
C GLU A 49 -9.77 -10.35 -16.33
N GLN A 50 -10.62 -9.35 -16.03
CA GLN A 50 -11.70 -8.95 -16.94
C GLN A 50 -11.17 -8.57 -18.33
N LEU A 51 -10.10 -7.77 -18.40
CA LEU A 51 -9.48 -7.39 -19.67
C LEU A 51 -8.95 -8.60 -20.45
N ARG A 52 -8.32 -9.57 -19.78
CA ARG A 52 -7.88 -10.83 -20.42
C ARG A 52 -9.06 -11.62 -20.98
N THR A 53 -10.18 -11.70 -20.27
CA THR A 53 -11.37 -12.42 -20.74
C THR A 53 -12.07 -11.75 -21.92
N MET A 54 -11.96 -10.41 -22.05
CA MET A 54 -12.60 -9.66 -23.12
C MET A 54 -11.82 -9.68 -24.44
N ASN A 55 -10.51 -9.99 -24.42
CA ASN A 55 -9.67 -9.95 -25.62
C ASN A 55 -8.62 -11.09 -25.63
N PRO A 56 -9.04 -12.35 -25.84
CA PRO A 56 -8.12 -13.50 -25.84
C PRO A 56 -7.08 -13.43 -26.98
N SER A 57 -7.40 -12.77 -28.09
CA SER A 57 -6.54 -12.62 -29.27
C SER A 57 -5.52 -11.49 -29.17
N ALA A 58 -5.64 -10.55 -28.23
CA ALA A 58 -4.69 -9.44 -28.09
C ALA A 58 -3.36 -9.86 -27.41
N ILE A 59 -3.26 -11.11 -26.95
CA ILE A 59 -2.10 -11.66 -26.21
C ILE A 59 -1.63 -13.01 -26.83
N CYS A 60 -2.17 -13.44 -27.99
CA CYS A 60 -1.50 -14.49 -28.77
C CYS A 60 -0.36 -13.83 -29.55
N ASP A 61 0.83 -14.43 -29.53
CA ASP A 61 1.89 -14.05 -30.45
C ASP A 61 1.32 -14.11 -31.89
N PRO A 62 1.61 -13.13 -32.76
CA PRO A 62 1.13 -13.15 -34.15
C PRO A 62 1.59 -14.39 -34.93
N ASP A 63 2.55 -15.16 -34.42
CA ASP A 63 3.00 -16.44 -34.95
C ASP A 63 2.04 -17.62 -34.67
N GLU A 64 1.06 -17.49 -33.76
CA GLU A 64 0.04 -18.51 -33.47
C GLU A 64 -1.26 -18.33 -34.27
N GLU A 65 -1.32 -17.37 -35.20
CA GLU A 65 -2.44 -17.25 -36.14
C GLU A 65 -2.39 -18.37 -37.18
N GLN A 66 -3.08 -19.48 -36.92
CA GLN A 66 -3.24 -20.53 -37.93
C GLN A 66 -4.03 -19.99 -39.14
N PRO A 67 -3.53 -20.21 -40.37
CA PRO A 67 -4.13 -19.63 -41.56
C PRO A 67 -5.57 -20.14 -41.77
N PRO A 68 -6.50 -19.28 -42.21
CA PRO A 68 -7.91 -19.63 -42.31
C PRO A 68 -8.14 -20.71 -43.36
N PRO A 69 -9.07 -21.67 -43.10
CA PRO A 69 -9.39 -22.71 -44.07
C PRO A 69 -10.09 -22.12 -45.29
N HIS A 70 -9.50 -22.33 -46.47
CA HIS A 70 -10.14 -22.00 -47.74
C HIS A 70 -11.25 -23.01 -48.06
N TYR A 71 -12.47 -22.52 -48.28
CA TYR A 71 -13.62 -23.26 -48.83
C TYR A 71 -13.79 -22.98 -50.32
#